data_AF-A0A2N8TBE1-F1
#
_entry.id   AF-A0A2N8TBE1-F1
#
_cell.length_a   1.000
_cell.length_b   1.000
_cell.length_c   1.000
_cell.angle_alpha   90.00
_cell.angle_beta   90.00
_cell.angle_gamma   90.00
#
_symmetry.space_group_name_H-M   'P 1'
#
loop_
_entity.id
_entity.type
_entity.pdbx_description
1 polymer ?
#
loop_
_entity_poly.entity_id
_entity_poly.type
_entity_poly.pdbx_seq_one_letter_code
_entity_poly.pdbx_strand_id
1 'polypeptide(L)'
;VYVYGDALRDLTDRLNGAESHADAAALLHQILEPSDGLLAQLGEFFEAAGEKAKEAEEDDGFDLSYDLADAAAEIRNLAEVLHVAEDRMRALTPLAPAPRLPSIPANASSLPPRALPPASPKAAPTARRTP
;
A
#
# COMPACT_ATOMS: atom_id res chain seq x y z
N VAL A 1 26.86 -23.73 10.49
CA VAL A 1 25.63 -23.66 9.66
C VAL A 1 24.84 -22.47 10.16
N TYR A 2 24.46 -21.53 9.29
CA TYR A 2 23.79 -20.28 9.68
C TYR A 2 22.38 -20.24 9.08
N VAL A 3 21.49 -21.12 9.55
CA VAL A 3 20.17 -21.37 8.93
C VAL A 3 19.40 -20.07 8.63
N TYR A 4 19.33 -19.15 9.59
CA TYR A 4 18.63 -17.87 9.43
C TYR A 4 19.37 -16.88 8.50
N GLY A 5 20.70 -16.93 8.47
CA GLY A 5 21.50 -16.14 7.54
C GLY A 5 21.40 -16.66 6.10
N ASP A 6 21.34 -17.98 5.93
CA ASP A 6 21.12 -18.63 4.64
C ASP A 6 19.70 -18.32 4.12
N ALA A 7 18.67 -18.35 4.98
CA ALA A 7 17.31 -17.96 4.63
C ALA A 7 17.21 -16.48 4.19
N LEU A 8 17.91 -15.57 4.88
CA LEU A 8 17.98 -14.15 4.50
C LEU A 8 18.70 -13.93 3.17
N ARG A 9 19.75 -14.71 2.91
CA ARG A 9 20.44 -14.70 1.62
C ARG A 9 19.50 -15.17 0.50
N ASP A 10 18.81 -16.30 0.70
CA ASP A 10 17.84 -16.81 -0.28
C ASP A 10 16.71 -15.80 -0.57
N LEU A 11 16.21 -15.11 0.46
CA LEU A 11 15.19 -14.06 0.28
C LEU A 11 15.73 -12.88 -0.53
N THR A 12 16.98 -12.48 -0.28
CA THR A 12 17.66 -11.41 -1.00
C THR A 12 17.91 -11.79 -2.46
N ASP A 13 18.28 -13.05 -2.72
CA ASP A 13 18.48 -13.56 -4.08
C ASP A 13 17.15 -13.58 -4.86
N ARG A 14 16.04 -13.95 -4.22
CA ARG A 14 14.69 -13.84 -4.80
C ARG A 14 14.31 -12.39 -5.10
N LEU A 15 14.66 -11.45 -4.21
CA LEU A 15 14.41 -10.02 -4.42
C LEU A 15 15.18 -9.49 -5.62
N ASN A 16 16.46 -9.86 -5.74
CA ASN A 16 17.30 -9.49 -6.88
C ASN A 16 16.84 -10.12 -8.20
N GLY A 17 16.20 -11.28 -8.14
CA GLY A 17 15.61 -11.98 -9.27
C GLY A 17 14.16 -11.61 -9.59
N ALA A 18 13.54 -10.68 -8.86
CA ALA A 18 12.14 -10.33 -9.06
C ALA A 18 11.91 -9.68 -10.43
N GLU A 19 10.94 -10.19 -11.19
CA GLU A 19 10.60 -9.68 -12.54
C GLU A 19 9.69 -8.44 -12.50
N SER A 20 9.07 -8.17 -11.36
CA SER A 20 8.16 -7.04 -11.18
C SER A 20 8.31 -6.38 -9.80
N HIS A 21 7.94 -5.10 -9.72
CA HIS A 21 7.89 -4.40 -8.44
C HIS A 21 6.80 -4.97 -7.51
N ALA A 22 5.75 -5.57 -8.06
CA ALA A 22 4.73 -6.25 -7.27
C ALA A 22 5.30 -7.50 -6.56
N ASP A 23 6.16 -8.26 -7.24
CA ASP A 23 6.85 -9.41 -6.64
C ASP A 23 7.86 -8.95 -5.58
N ALA A 24 8.63 -7.89 -5.87
CA ALA A 24 9.52 -7.28 -4.89
C ALA A 24 8.77 -6.77 -3.64
N ALA A 25 7.58 -6.19 -3.82
CA ALA A 25 6.72 -5.76 -2.71
C ALA A 25 6.24 -6.96 -1.87
N ALA A 26 5.86 -8.08 -2.50
CA ALA A 26 5.47 -9.30 -1.78
C ALA A 26 6.63 -9.91 -0.97
N LEU A 27 7.87 -9.75 -1.43
CA LEU A 27 9.06 -10.15 -0.67
C LEU A 27 9.34 -9.18 0.48
N LEU A 28 9.18 -7.87 0.28
CA LEU A 28 9.28 -6.86 1.33
C LEU A 28 8.24 -7.07 2.44
N HIS A 29 7.02 -7.50 2.09
CA HIS A 29 5.96 -7.83 3.05
C HIS A 29 6.42 -8.86 4.10
N GLN A 30 7.19 -9.88 3.69
CA GLN A 30 7.72 -10.89 4.64
C GLN A 30 8.67 -10.30 5.69
N ILE A 31 9.29 -9.15 5.41
CA ILE A 31 10.16 -8.45 6.35
C ILE A 31 9.38 -7.48 7.22
N LEU A 32 8.45 -6.75 6.59
CA LEU A 32 7.81 -5.56 7.16
C LEU A 32 6.44 -5.83 7.80
N GLU A 33 5.87 -7.03 7.64
CA GLU A 33 4.58 -7.35 8.22
C GLU A 33 4.60 -7.10 9.75
N PRO A 34 3.71 -6.23 10.30
CA PRO A 34 3.86 -5.72 11.66
C PRO A 34 3.83 -6.76 12.77
N SER A 35 3.15 -7.90 12.56
CA SER A 35 3.00 -8.94 13.58
C SER A 35 3.87 -10.16 13.30
N ASP A 36 3.87 -10.63 12.06
CA ASP A 36 4.51 -11.90 11.68
C ASP A 36 5.77 -11.72 10.82
N GLY A 37 6.11 -10.47 10.47
CA GLY A 37 7.28 -10.16 9.66
C GLY A 37 8.58 -10.39 10.41
N LEU A 38 9.66 -10.53 9.65
CA LEU A 38 10.99 -10.81 10.22
C LEU A 38 11.42 -9.76 11.25
N LEU A 39 11.15 -8.46 11.02
CA LEU A 39 11.52 -7.42 11.99
C LEU A 39 10.75 -7.54 13.31
N ALA A 40 9.46 -7.87 13.26
CA ALA A 40 8.66 -8.11 14.46
C ALA A 40 9.23 -9.28 15.27
N GLN A 41 9.48 -10.42 14.60
CA GLN A 41 10.06 -11.61 15.21
C GLN A 41 11.48 -11.38 15.76
N LEU A 42 12.29 -10.56 15.09
CA LEU A 42 13.63 -10.21 15.57
C LEU A 42 13.59 -9.33 16.82
N GLY A 43 12.64 -8.39 16.89
CA GLY A 43 12.39 -7.61 18.10
C GLY A 43 11.98 -8.48 19.28
N GLU A 44 11.03 -9.41 19.08
CA GLU A 44 10.64 -10.39 20.10
C GLU A 44 11.81 -11.27 20.55
N PHE A 45 12.66 -11.71 19.60
CA PHE A 45 13.85 -12.49 19.91
C PHE A 45 14.81 -11.73 20.84
N PHE A 46 15.09 -10.46 20.57
CA PHE A 46 15.99 -9.67 21.41
C PHE A 46 15.38 -9.36 22.78
N GLU A 47 14.08 -9.13 22.87
CA GLU A 47 13.38 -8.99 24.15
C GLU A 47 13.50 -10.28 24.99
N ALA A 48 13.29 -11.45 24.37
CA ALA A 48 13.48 -12.74 25.04
C ALA A 48 14.94 -12.98 25.46
N ALA A 49 15.91 -12.56 24.64
CA ALA A 49 17.32 -12.62 25.00
C ALA A 49 17.64 -11.72 26.20
N GLY A 50 17.03 -10.53 26.28
CA GLY A 50 17.17 -9.62 27.41
C GLY A 50 16.62 -10.23 28.70
N GLU A 51 15.44 -10.86 28.64
CA GLU A 51 14.89 -11.61 29.79
C GLU A 51 15.82 -12.75 30.22
N LYS A 52 16.44 -13.45 29.25
CA LYS A 52 17.42 -14.49 29.56
C LYS A 52 18.69 -13.95 30.22
N ALA A 53 19.13 -12.74 29.86
CA ALA A 53 20.29 -12.08 30.45
C ALA A 53 20.06 -11.72 31.92
N LYS A 54 18.85 -11.26 32.28
CA LYS A 54 18.48 -10.94 33.67
C LYS A 54 18.56 -12.13 34.63
N GLU A 55 18.44 -13.37 34.13
CA GLU A 55 18.57 -14.58 34.94
C GLU A 55 19.97 -14.75 35.57
N ALA A 56 20.98 -14.02 35.08
CA ALA A 56 22.31 -14.02 35.70
C ALA A 56 22.31 -13.35 37.09
N GLU A 57 21.33 -12.48 37.39
CA GLU A 57 21.25 -11.70 38.63
C GLU A 57 22.51 -10.89 38.95
N GLU A 58 23.30 -10.56 37.92
CA GLU A 58 24.53 -9.77 37.97
C GLU A 58 24.33 -8.43 37.26
N ASP A 59 25.04 -7.38 37.70
CA ASP A 59 24.97 -6.04 37.10
C ASP A 59 25.20 -6.09 35.57
N ASP A 60 26.21 -6.84 35.11
CA ASP A 60 26.50 -7.05 33.69
C ASP A 60 25.32 -7.68 32.92
N GLY A 61 24.54 -8.55 33.59
CA GLY A 61 23.34 -9.15 33.01
C GLY A 61 22.19 -8.17 32.86
N PHE A 62 22.05 -7.24 33.81
CA PHE A 62 21.08 -6.14 33.71
C PHE A 62 21.46 -5.14 32.62
N ASP A 63 22.73 -4.74 32.54
CA ASP A 63 23.24 -3.85 31.48
C ASP A 63 22.98 -4.44 30.09
N LEU A 64 23.34 -5.73 29.89
CA LEU A 64 23.06 -6.42 28.64
C LEU A 64 21.56 -6.51 28.34
N SER A 65 20.71 -6.69 29.34
CA SER A 65 19.25 -6.71 29.14
C SER A 65 18.71 -5.38 28.64
N TYR A 66 19.31 -4.26 29.06
CA TYR A 66 18.94 -2.92 28.58
C TYR A 66 19.37 -2.73 27.12
N ASP A 67 20.60 -3.13 26.77
CA ASP A 67 21.08 -3.07 25.38
C ASP A 67 20.19 -3.89 24.43
N LEU A 68 19.76 -5.08 24.84
CA LEU A 68 18.89 -5.95 24.04
C LEU A 68 17.47 -5.40 23.93
N ALA A 69 16.94 -4.79 25.00
CA ALA A 69 15.64 -4.13 24.96
C ALA A 69 15.65 -2.89 24.06
N ASP A 70 16.74 -2.11 24.08
CA ASP A 70 16.94 -0.96 23.20
C ASP A 70 17.01 -1.40 21.73
N ALA A 71 17.79 -2.43 21.42
CA ALA A 71 17.84 -3.02 20.09
C ALA A 71 16.47 -3.50 19.59
N ALA A 72 15.68 -4.15 20.45
CA ALA A 72 14.31 -4.56 20.12
C ALA A 72 13.41 -3.36 19.79
N ALA A 73 13.53 -2.26 20.55
CA ALA A 73 12.80 -1.02 20.29
C ALA A 73 13.23 -0.36 18.98
N GLU A 74 14.54 -0.31 18.69
CA GLU A 74 15.06 0.22 17.43
C GLU A 74 14.55 -0.57 16.22
N ILE A 75 14.48 -1.90 16.32
CA ILE A 75 13.95 -2.76 15.25
C ILE A 75 12.46 -2.51 15.01
N ARG A 76 11.65 -2.37 16.08
CA ARG A 76 10.23 -2.03 15.96
C ARG A 76 10.05 -0.66 15.32
N ASN A 77 10.83 0.33 15.75
CA ASN A 77 10.84 1.66 15.14
C ASN A 77 11.27 1.60 13.66
N LEU A 78 12.24 0.76 13.28
CA LEU A 78 12.60 0.56 11.89
C LEU A 78 11.44 0.01 11.06
N ALA A 79 10.70 -0.97 11.59
CA ALA A 79 9.51 -1.51 10.94
C ALA A 79 8.43 -0.42 10.76
N GLU A 80 8.20 0.41 11.79
CA GLU A 80 7.31 1.56 11.72
C GLU A 80 7.77 2.59 10.68
N VAL A 81 9.07 2.88 10.56
CA VAL A 81 9.58 3.80 9.54
C VAL A 81 9.36 3.24 8.13
N LEU A 82 9.46 1.93 7.97
CA LEU A 82 9.40 1.26 6.68
C LEU A 82 8.00 0.74 6.29
N HIS A 83 6.96 0.87 7.13
CA HIS A 83 5.64 0.27 6.86
C HIS A 83 5.03 0.62 5.50
N VAL A 84 5.26 1.83 4.98
CA VAL A 84 4.76 2.26 3.65
C VAL A 84 5.64 1.81 2.48
N ALA A 85 6.81 1.24 2.74
CA ALA A 85 7.78 0.89 1.69
C ALA A 85 7.22 -0.19 0.76
N GLU A 86 6.45 -1.15 1.28
CA GLU A 86 5.75 -2.15 0.48
C GLU A 86 4.80 -1.49 -0.53
N ASP A 87 3.89 -0.64 -0.05
CA ASP A 87 2.90 0.03 -0.90
C ASP A 87 3.57 0.93 -1.94
N ARG A 88 4.64 1.62 -1.54
CA ARG A 88 5.44 2.43 -2.46
C ARG A 88 6.11 1.56 -3.52
N MET A 89 6.65 0.39 -3.17
CA MET A 89 7.21 -0.55 -4.14
C MET A 89 6.12 -1.05 -5.11
N ARG A 90 4.95 -1.43 -4.60
CA ARG A 90 3.81 -1.87 -5.42
C ARG A 90 3.37 -0.80 -6.43
N ALA A 91 3.36 0.47 -6.01
CA ALA A 91 3.02 1.62 -6.84
C ALA A 91 4.01 1.90 -7.99
N LEU A 92 5.21 1.31 -7.96
CA LEU A 92 6.16 1.39 -9.08
C LEU A 92 5.75 0.50 -10.26
N THR A 93 4.82 -0.44 -10.06
CA THR A 93 4.25 -1.24 -11.17
C THR A 93 3.32 -0.34 -11.98
N PRO A 94 3.60 -0.11 -13.29
CA PRO A 94 2.72 0.69 -14.12
C PRO A 94 1.33 0.05 -14.17
N LEU A 95 0.29 0.76 -13.74
CA LEU A 95 -1.07 0.36 -14.09
C LEU A 95 -1.14 0.37 -15.63
N ALA A 96 -1.44 -0.78 -16.23
CA ALA A 96 -1.58 -0.92 -17.67
C ALA A 96 -2.39 0.27 -18.23
N PRO A 97 -2.02 0.84 -19.39
CA PRO A 97 -2.79 1.92 -19.98
C PRO A 97 -4.24 1.46 -20.10
N ALA A 98 -5.17 2.26 -19.59
CA ALA A 98 -6.60 2.00 -19.72
C ALA A 98 -6.90 1.56 -21.18
N PRO A 99 -7.80 0.58 -21.40
CA PRO A 99 -8.16 0.17 -22.75
C PRO A 99 -8.54 1.44 -23.51
N ARG A 100 -7.77 1.78 -24.55
CA ARG A 100 -8.10 2.92 -25.40
C ARG A 100 -9.48 2.61 -25.97
N LEU A 101 -10.49 3.37 -25.54
CA LEU A 101 -11.79 3.36 -26.19
C LEU A 101 -11.52 3.49 -27.70
N PRO A 102 -12.10 2.63 -28.55
CA PRO A 102 -11.87 2.73 -29.98
C PRO A 102 -12.23 4.15 -30.41
N SER A 103 -11.24 4.87 -30.93
CA SER A 103 -11.41 6.19 -31.51
C SER A 103 -12.48 6.05 -32.59
N ILE A 104 -13.69 6.51 -32.27
CA ILE A 104 -14.76 6.64 -33.27
C ILE A 104 -14.17 7.55 -34.34
N PRO A 105 -14.00 7.09 -35.60
CA PRO A 105 -13.61 8.00 -36.66
C PRO A 105 -14.71 9.05 -36.73
N ALA A 106 -14.34 10.31 -36.51
CA ALA A 106 -15.20 11.46 -36.76
C ALA A 106 -15.42 11.55 -38.28
N ASN A 107 -16.23 10.64 -38.80
CA ASN A 107 -16.79 10.74 -40.13
C ASN A 107 -17.83 11.84 -40.04
N ALA A 108 -17.48 12.99 -40.61
CA ALA A 108 -18.35 14.15 -40.71
C ALA A 108 -19.67 13.73 -41.37
N SER A 109 -20.76 13.85 -40.61
CA SER A 109 -22.08 14.05 -41.17
C SER A 109 -22.72 15.15 -40.35
N SER A 110 -22.59 16.37 -40.87
CA SER A 110 -23.27 17.54 -40.36
C SER A 110 -24.78 17.29 -40.45
N LEU A 111 -25.41 17.03 -39.32
CA LEU A 111 -26.86 17.13 -39.22
C LEU A 111 -27.23 18.62 -39.19
N PRO A 112 -28.21 19.06 -39.99
CA PRO A 112 -28.58 20.47 -40.02
C PRO A 112 -29.21 20.90 -38.68
N PRO A 113 -28.99 22.14 -38.22
CA PRO A 113 -29.59 22.63 -36.99
C PRO A 113 -31.12 22.66 -37.11
N ARG A 114 -31.78 21.97 -36.19
CA ARG A 114 -33.23 21.94 -36.07
C ARG A 114 -33.73 23.33 -35.69
N ALA A 115 -34.34 24.04 -36.64
CA ALA A 115 -35.00 25.31 -36.40
C ALA A 115 -36.14 25.13 -35.37
N LEU A 116 -36.05 25.87 -34.26
CA LEU A 116 -37.15 26.01 -33.30
C LEU A 116 -38.25 26.87 -33.92
N PRO A 117 -39.52 26.44 -33.92
CA PRO A 117 -40.61 27.26 -34.42
C PRO A 117 -40.87 28.46 -33.49
N PRO A 118 -41.24 29.63 -34.05
CA PRO A 118 -41.42 30.85 -33.30
C PRO A 118 -42.67 30.79 -32.40
N ALA A 119 -42.54 31.35 -31.19
CA ALA A 119 -43.68 31.69 -30.35
C ALA A 119 -44.59 32.68 -31.09
N SER A 120 -45.90 32.41 -31.09
CA SER A 120 -46.92 33.32 -31.59
C SER A 120 -48.10 33.42 -30.60
N PRO A 121 -48.79 34.56 -30.55
CA PRO A 121 -49.27 35.15 -29.31
C PRO A 121 -50.79 35.07 -29.08
N LYS A 122 -51.15 35.03 -27.78
CA LYS A 122 -52.31 35.66 -27.10
C LYS A 122 -53.66 35.76 -27.83
N ALA A 123 -54.70 35.13 -27.25
CA ALA A 123 -55.97 35.80 -26.90
C ALA A 123 -56.88 34.91 -26.02
N ALA A 124 -57.52 35.53 -25.03
CA ALA A 124 -58.58 34.97 -24.19
C ALA A 124 -59.90 34.81 -25.00
N PRO A 125 -60.88 34.06 -24.47
CA PRO A 125 -62.03 34.78 -23.92
C PRO A 125 -62.63 34.17 -22.63
N THR A 126 -63.25 35.09 -21.89
CA THR A 126 -64.20 34.97 -20.76
C THR A 126 -65.39 34.02 -21.00
N ALA A 127 -65.81 33.25 -19.99
CA ALA A 127 -67.13 33.37 -19.31
C ALA A 127 -67.47 32.20 -18.34
N ARG A 128 -67.67 32.57 -17.06
CA ARG A 128 -68.88 32.35 -16.21
C ARG A 128 -69.39 30.93 -15.92
N ARG A 129 -69.50 30.57 -14.63
CA ARG A 129 -70.74 30.04 -14.00
C ARG A 129 -70.69 30.02 -12.45
N THR A 130 -71.71 30.63 -11.87
CA THR A 130 -72.29 30.53 -10.50
C THR A 130 -73.02 29.18 -10.30
N PRO A 131 -73.64 28.87 -9.14
CA PRO A 131 -73.81 29.62 -7.89
C PRO A 131 -73.09 29.05 -6.66
#